data_AF-V5HGW7-F1
#
_entry.id   AF-V5HGW7-F1
#
_cell.length_a   1.000
_cell.length_b   1.000
_cell.length_c   1.000
_cell.angle_alpha   90.00
_cell.angle_beta   90.00
_cell.angle_gamma   90.00
#
_symmetry.space_group_name_H-M   'P 1'
#
loop_
_entity.id
_entity.type
_entity.pdbx_description
1 polymer ?
#
loop_
_entity_poly.entity_id
_entity_poly.type
_entity_poly.pdbx_seq_one_letter_code
_entity_poly.pdbx_strand_id
1 'polypeptide(L)'
;MKTRPFLVYQCYANGSSVDPPGSINFTVLLDGTNSTTSVASAILWSASKGTPNSYVKGNFQAYYDAARGVGVFNTSAATEDITVLRYSKGESLYVKLDVTDVTSKNNSQAYKIYDADFKCTNAKIVLREVCPSPCNMKLTREL
;
A
#
# COMPACT_ATOMS: atom_id res chain seq x y z
N MET A 1 -11.17 15.63 -14.47
CA MET A 1 -10.21 14.52 -14.30
C MET A 1 -10.99 13.22 -14.48
N LYS A 2 -10.57 12.30 -15.38
CA LYS A 2 -11.25 11.01 -15.54
C LYS A 2 -10.76 10.06 -14.45
N THR A 3 -11.66 9.70 -13.54
CA THR A 3 -11.40 8.88 -12.36
C THR A 3 -11.69 7.45 -12.74
N ARG A 4 -10.63 6.79 -13.17
CA ARG A 4 -10.68 5.37 -13.53
C ARG A 4 -10.19 4.59 -12.33
N PRO A 5 -10.74 3.39 -12.10
CA PRO A 5 -10.13 2.46 -11.17
C PRO A 5 -8.64 2.32 -11.48
N PHE A 6 -7.82 2.26 -10.45
CA PHE A 6 -6.39 2.07 -10.59
C PHE A 6 -5.92 0.93 -9.69
N LEU A 7 -5.00 0.16 -10.23
CA LEU A 7 -4.44 -1.04 -9.62
C LEU A 7 -2.99 -0.76 -9.24
N VAL A 8 -2.62 -1.09 -8.01
CA VAL A 8 -1.24 -1.00 -7.54
C VAL A 8 -0.81 -2.30 -6.86
N TYR A 9 0.48 -2.60 -6.99
CA TYR A 9 1.13 -3.77 -6.44
C TYR A 9 2.12 -3.35 -5.37
N GLN A 10 2.06 -3.97 -4.19
CA GLN A 10 3.09 -3.78 -3.18
C GLN A 10 4.35 -4.52 -3.62
N CYS A 11 5.36 -3.74 -3.99
CA CYS A 11 6.61 -4.26 -4.52
C CYS A 11 7.63 -4.48 -3.41
N TYR A 12 7.75 -3.50 -2.51
CA TYR A 12 8.67 -3.58 -1.38
C TYR A 12 7.98 -3.10 -0.11
N ALA A 13 8.32 -3.71 1.02
CA ALA A 13 7.83 -3.28 2.32
C ALA A 13 8.88 -3.46 3.42
N ASN A 14 8.81 -2.60 4.44
CA ASN A 14 9.37 -2.84 5.76
C ASN A 14 8.27 -2.58 6.82
N GLY A 15 8.33 -3.31 7.94
CA GLY A 15 7.28 -3.25 8.95
C GLY A 15 6.01 -4.02 8.58
N SER A 16 5.03 -3.97 9.47
CA SER A 16 3.72 -4.59 9.31
C SER A 16 2.66 -3.50 9.19
N SER A 17 1.57 -3.78 8.48
CA SER A 17 0.48 -2.84 8.30
C SER A 17 -0.85 -3.62 8.18
N VAL A 18 -1.85 -3.15 7.43
CA VAL A 18 -3.11 -3.87 7.13
C VAL A 18 -2.92 -5.19 6.39
N ASP A 19 -1.77 -5.39 5.76
CA ASP A 19 -1.39 -6.70 5.23
C ASP A 19 -0.97 -7.63 6.38
N PRO A 20 -1.57 -8.84 6.48
CA PRO A 20 -1.17 -9.82 7.48
C PRO A 20 0.35 -10.05 7.48
N PRO A 21 1.00 -10.21 8.65
CA PRO A 21 2.44 -10.47 8.70
C PRO A 21 2.86 -11.63 7.80
N GLY A 22 3.87 -11.40 6.96
CA GLY A 22 4.34 -12.41 6.00
C GLY A 22 3.52 -12.50 4.71
N SER A 23 2.60 -11.56 4.47
CA SER A 23 1.90 -11.43 3.20
C SER A 23 2.86 -11.16 2.04
N ILE A 24 2.55 -11.77 0.92
CA ILE A 24 3.19 -11.57 -0.37
C ILE A 24 2.13 -11.30 -1.43
N ASN A 25 2.56 -10.82 -2.60
CA ASN A 25 1.71 -10.54 -3.74
C ASN A 25 0.53 -9.59 -3.44
N PHE A 26 0.71 -8.72 -2.43
CA PHE A 26 -0.31 -7.76 -2.02
C PHE A 26 -0.62 -6.79 -3.17
N THR A 27 -1.90 -6.69 -3.50
CA THR A 27 -2.43 -5.97 -4.66
C THR A 27 -3.67 -5.20 -4.22
N VAL A 28 -3.81 -3.95 -4.66
CA VAL A 28 -4.95 -3.08 -4.32
C VAL A 28 -5.56 -2.53 -5.58
N LEU A 29 -6.87 -2.74 -5.76
CA LEU A 29 -7.70 -2.05 -6.74
C LEU A 29 -8.49 -0.98 -6.01
N LEU A 30 -8.26 0.28 -6.35
CA LEU A 30 -9.10 1.39 -5.94
C LEU A 30 -10.12 1.67 -7.05
N ASP A 31 -11.38 1.85 -6.69
CA ASP A 31 -12.51 2.06 -7.61
C ASP A 31 -12.41 3.37 -8.43
N GLY A 32 -11.54 4.29 -8.04
CA GLY A 32 -11.29 5.54 -8.72
C GLY A 32 -12.37 6.56 -8.37
N THR A 33 -12.17 7.25 -7.24
CA THR A 33 -13.03 8.35 -6.81
C THR A 33 -12.72 9.67 -7.51
N ASN A 34 -13.71 10.56 -7.51
CA ASN A 34 -13.61 11.90 -8.06
C ASN A 34 -13.78 12.95 -6.97
N SER A 35 -13.62 14.22 -7.35
CA SER A 35 -13.70 15.36 -6.43
C SER A 35 -15.07 15.50 -5.72
N THR A 36 -16.09 14.72 -6.10
CA THR A 36 -17.40 14.68 -5.44
C THR A 36 -17.58 13.49 -4.50
N THR A 37 -16.76 12.45 -4.61
CA THR A 37 -16.77 11.29 -3.70
C THR A 37 -15.65 11.43 -2.67
N SER A 38 -16.03 11.62 -1.40
CA SER A 38 -15.08 11.77 -0.29
C SER A 38 -14.37 10.47 0.07
N VAL A 39 -14.94 9.31 -0.27
CA VAL A 39 -14.43 7.98 0.10
C VAL A 39 -14.40 7.06 -1.11
N ALA A 40 -13.27 6.40 -1.32
CA ALA A 40 -13.03 5.35 -2.29
C ALA A 40 -13.22 3.98 -1.68
N SER A 41 -13.83 3.07 -2.44
CA SER A 41 -13.83 1.66 -2.10
C SER A 41 -12.60 1.00 -2.70
N ALA A 42 -11.89 0.23 -1.88
CA ALA A 42 -10.74 -0.51 -2.30
C ALA A 42 -10.93 -2.00 -2.04
N ILE A 43 -10.45 -2.80 -2.98
CA ILE A 43 -10.36 -4.25 -2.88
C ILE A 43 -8.88 -4.60 -2.79
N LEU A 44 -8.52 -5.41 -1.80
CA LEU A 44 -7.18 -5.97 -1.69
C LEU A 44 -7.18 -7.49 -1.92
N TRP A 45 -6.05 -7.96 -2.42
CA TRP A 45 -5.70 -9.38 -2.48
C TRP A 45 -4.30 -9.56 -1.94
N SER A 46 -4.09 -10.61 -1.14
CA SER A 46 -2.77 -11.03 -0.71
C SER A 46 -2.68 -12.55 -0.63
N ALA A 47 -1.47 -13.08 -0.76
CA ALA A 47 -1.17 -14.48 -0.52
C ALA A 47 -0.20 -14.60 0.66
N SER A 48 -0.05 -15.82 1.19
CA SER A 48 0.93 -16.11 2.23
C SER A 48 2.21 -16.66 1.60
N LYS A 49 3.35 -16.35 2.21
CA LYS A 49 4.64 -16.90 1.80
C LYS A 49 4.60 -18.43 1.75
N GLY A 50 5.07 -19.02 0.66
CA GLY A 50 5.04 -20.47 0.41
C GLY A 50 3.75 -20.99 -0.24
N THR A 51 2.69 -20.16 -0.34
CA THR A 51 1.46 -20.47 -1.07
C THR A 51 1.03 -19.31 -1.98
N PRO A 52 1.87 -18.88 -2.94
CA PRO A 52 1.72 -17.62 -3.69
C PRO A 52 0.46 -17.54 -4.57
N ASN A 53 -0.24 -18.66 -4.79
CA ASN A 53 -1.46 -18.75 -5.59
C ASN A 53 -2.75 -18.81 -4.74
N SER A 54 -2.63 -18.85 -3.41
CA SER A 54 -3.78 -18.93 -2.49
C SER A 54 -4.13 -17.55 -1.94
N TYR A 55 -4.96 -16.81 -2.68
CA TYR A 55 -5.28 -15.43 -2.34
C TYR A 55 -6.42 -15.31 -1.31
N VAL A 56 -6.21 -14.45 -0.32
CA VAL A 56 -7.27 -13.92 0.54
C VAL A 56 -7.68 -12.56 -0.01
N LYS A 57 -8.99 -12.31 -0.03
CA LYS A 57 -9.59 -11.06 -0.51
C LYS A 57 -10.12 -10.25 0.66
N GLY A 58 -9.86 -8.94 0.65
CA GLY A 58 -10.39 -7.99 1.62
C GLY A 58 -10.97 -6.76 0.92
N ASN A 59 -11.77 -5.99 1.66
CA ASN A 59 -12.26 -4.69 1.22
C ASN A 59 -11.96 -3.66 2.29
N PHE A 60 -11.69 -2.42 1.89
CA PHE A 60 -11.47 -1.31 2.80
C PHE A 60 -11.90 0.01 2.17
N GLN A 61 -12.07 1.02 3.01
CA GLN A 61 -12.36 2.37 2.58
C GLN A 61 -11.09 3.21 2.61
N ALA A 62 -10.91 4.06 1.60
CA ALA A 62 -9.81 4.98 1.51
C ALA A 62 -10.34 6.41 1.29
N TYR A 63 -9.81 7.40 1.99
CA TYR A 63 -10.15 8.80 1.76
C TYR A 63 -8.96 9.72 1.95
N TYR A 64 -9.07 10.97 1.51
CA TYR A 64 -8.05 11.98 1.76
C TYR A 64 -8.49 12.91 2.88
N ASP A 65 -7.69 12.99 3.95
CA ASP A 65 -7.86 13.95 5.03
C ASP A 65 -7.04 15.20 4.71
N ALA A 66 -7.72 16.22 4.19
CA ALA A 66 -7.07 17.47 3.76
C ALA A 66 -6.50 18.29 4.93
N ALA A 67 -7.03 18.15 6.15
CA ALA A 67 -6.55 18.91 7.30
C ALA A 67 -5.19 18.39 7.78
N ARG A 68 -4.98 17.08 7.68
CA ARG A 68 -3.71 16.41 8.03
C ARG A 68 -2.80 16.19 6.82
N GLY A 69 -3.32 16.31 5.61
CA GLY A 69 -2.57 16.11 4.37
C GLY A 69 -2.23 14.65 4.09
N VAL A 70 -3.01 13.70 4.60
CA VAL A 70 -2.74 12.25 4.50
C VAL A 70 -3.87 11.51 3.80
N GLY A 71 -3.54 10.43 3.10
CA GLY A 71 -4.52 9.41 2.75
C GLY A 71 -4.84 8.58 3.98
N VAL A 72 -6.08 8.15 4.16
CA VAL A 72 -6.50 7.33 5.30
C VAL A 72 -7.10 6.04 4.79
N PHE A 73 -6.55 4.90 5.19
CA PHE A 73 -7.10 3.58 4.92
C PHE A 73 -7.73 3.01 6.19
N ASN A 74 -9.03 2.71 6.12
CA ASN A 74 -9.77 2.13 7.23
C ASN A 74 -10.16 0.69 6.91
N THR A 75 -9.65 -0.22 7.73
CA THR A 75 -10.08 -1.63 7.77
C THR A 75 -10.79 -1.91 9.09
N SER A 76 -11.35 -3.12 9.24
CA SER A 76 -11.91 -3.55 10.53
C SER A 76 -10.85 -3.77 11.63
N ALA A 77 -9.56 -3.86 11.27
CA ALA A 77 -8.48 -4.21 12.18
C ALA A 77 -7.52 -3.05 12.46
N ALA A 78 -7.37 -2.11 11.52
CA ALA A 78 -6.41 -1.02 11.61
C ALA A 78 -6.89 0.22 10.83
N THR A 79 -6.42 1.38 11.29
CA THR A 79 -6.42 2.64 10.55
C THR A 79 -4.99 2.96 10.14
N GLU A 80 -4.78 3.33 8.88
CA GLU A 80 -3.47 3.73 8.36
C GLU A 80 -3.53 5.14 7.80
N ASP A 81 -2.68 6.01 8.31
CA ASP A 81 -2.40 7.28 7.67
C ASP A 81 -1.23 7.12 6.71
N ILE A 82 -1.45 7.53 5.46
CA ILE A 82 -0.55 7.34 4.33
C ILE A 82 0.00 8.67 3.89
N THR A 83 1.31 8.78 3.96
CA THR A 83 2.06 9.92 3.42
C THR A 83 2.87 9.46 2.21
N VAL A 84 2.63 10.09 1.06
CA VAL A 84 3.47 9.87 -0.13
C VAL A 84 4.78 10.65 0.04
N LEU A 85 5.88 9.92 0.20
CA LEU A 85 7.21 10.51 0.37
C LEU A 85 7.91 10.78 -0.97
N ARG A 86 7.65 9.93 -1.97
CA ARG A 86 8.16 10.08 -3.33
C ARG A 86 7.22 9.42 -4.32
N TYR A 87 7.14 9.97 -5.52
CA TYR A 87 6.47 9.36 -6.66
C TYR A 87 7.38 9.36 -7.89
N SER A 88 7.30 8.32 -8.71
CA SER A 88 8.02 8.22 -9.99
C SER A 88 7.00 8.18 -11.12
N LYS A 89 6.86 9.32 -11.84
CA LYS A 89 5.95 9.51 -12.99
C LYS A 89 4.48 9.09 -12.76
N GLY A 90 4.04 8.99 -11.50
CA GLY A 90 2.71 8.49 -11.15
C GLY A 90 2.56 6.96 -11.27
N GLU A 91 3.63 6.25 -11.60
CA GLU A 91 3.61 4.79 -11.76
C GLU A 91 4.04 4.08 -10.48
N SER A 92 4.97 4.66 -9.71
CA SER A 92 5.39 4.10 -8.42
C SER A 92 5.35 5.14 -7.30
N LEU A 93 4.98 4.69 -6.10
CA LEU A 93 4.82 5.50 -4.91
C LEU A 93 5.62 4.89 -3.76
N TYR A 94 6.53 5.66 -3.17
CA TYR A 94 7.11 5.36 -1.87
C TYR A 94 6.31 6.07 -0.80
N VAL A 95 5.77 5.29 0.13
CA VAL A 95 4.87 5.80 1.17
C VAL A 95 5.36 5.42 2.56
N LYS A 96 5.08 6.30 3.52
CA LYS A 96 5.10 6.03 4.95
C LYS A 96 3.68 5.76 5.41
N LEU A 97 3.53 4.74 6.25
CA LEU A 97 2.29 4.38 6.92
C LEU A 97 2.48 4.56 8.43
N ASP A 98 1.65 5.39 9.04
CA ASP A 98 1.45 5.40 10.48
C ASP A 98 0.20 4.54 10.77
N VAL A 99 0.40 3.40 11.42
CA VAL A 99 -0.63 2.36 11.58
C VAL A 99 -1.08 2.34 13.04
N THR A 100 -2.38 2.50 13.25
CA THR A 100 -3.04 2.31 14.55
C THR A 100 -3.89 1.05 14.51
N ASP A 101 -3.50 0.05 15.29
CA ASP A 101 -4.27 -1.16 15.47
C ASP A 101 -5.53 -0.87 16.31
N VAL A 102 -6.71 -1.23 15.79
CA VAL A 102 -7.99 -0.91 16.42
C VAL A 102 -8.20 -1.70 17.72
N THR A 103 -7.65 -2.92 17.80
CA THR A 103 -7.85 -3.84 18.93
C THR A 103 -6.87 -3.59 20.07
N SER A 104 -5.58 -3.44 19.75
CA SER A 104 -4.52 -3.26 20.74
C SER A 104 -4.22 -1.79 21.04
N LYS A 105 -4.69 -0.86 20.20
CA LYS A 105 -4.34 0.57 20.23
C LYS A 105 -2.83 0.84 20.16
N ASN A 106 -2.07 -0.15 19.70
CA ASN A 106 -0.64 0.01 19.47
C ASN A 106 -0.43 0.76 18.16
N ASN A 107 0.51 1.70 18.19
CA ASN A 107 0.94 2.42 17.02
C ASN A 107 2.22 1.79 16.48
N SER A 108 2.30 1.67 15.16
CA SER A 108 3.49 1.20 14.47
C SER A 108 3.72 1.99 13.18
N GLN A 109 4.89 1.81 12.59
CA GLN A 109 5.24 2.43 11.33
C GLN A 109 5.68 1.38 10.32
N ALA A 110 5.26 1.58 9.08
CA ALA A 110 5.68 0.78 7.95
C ALA A 110 6.01 1.68 6.76
N TYR A 111 6.87 1.19 5.89
CA TYR A 111 7.19 1.87 4.64
C TYR A 111 6.97 0.90 3.50
N LYS A 112 6.37 1.39 2.42
CA LYS A 112 6.04 0.58 1.26
C LYS A 112 6.38 1.29 -0.04
N ILE A 113 6.75 0.51 -1.04
CA ILE A 113 6.81 0.96 -2.43
C ILE A 113 5.73 0.23 -3.19
N TYR A 114 4.75 0.98 -3.69
CA TYR A 114 3.72 0.52 -4.60
C TYR A 114 4.12 0.83 -6.05
N ASP A 115 3.67 0.02 -6.99
CA ASP A 115 3.89 0.21 -8.43
C ASP A 115 2.62 -0.16 -9.21
N ALA A 116 2.34 0.53 -10.30
CA ALA A 116 1.31 0.15 -11.27
C ALA A 116 1.80 -0.98 -12.20
N ASP A 117 3.13 -1.18 -12.32
CA ASP A 117 3.71 -2.32 -13.01
C ASP A 117 3.79 -3.55 -12.08
N PHE A 118 3.12 -4.63 -12.48
CA PHE A 118 3.14 -5.93 -11.79
C PHE A 118 4.55 -6.48 -11.57
N LYS A 119 5.50 -6.17 -12.47
CA LYS A 119 6.89 -6.63 -12.39
C LYS A 119 7.78 -5.72 -11.52
N CYS A 120 7.21 -4.66 -10.94
CA CYS A 120 7.90 -3.73 -10.05
C CYS A 120 9.10 -3.03 -10.70
N THR A 121 9.04 -2.77 -12.01
CA THR A 121 10.17 -2.18 -12.74
C THR A 121 10.48 -0.77 -12.24
N ASN A 122 9.46 0.05 -11.99
CA ASN A 122 9.64 1.42 -11.50
C ASN A 122 10.00 1.44 -10.01
N ALA A 123 9.39 0.55 -9.23
CA ALA A 123 9.69 0.39 -7.81
C ALA A 123 11.15 0.03 -7.55
N LYS A 124 11.80 -0.74 -8.44
CA LYS A 124 13.24 -1.04 -8.35
C LYS A 124 14.11 0.23 -8.47
N ILE A 125 13.68 1.18 -9.30
CA ILE A 125 14.38 2.47 -9.46
C ILE A 125 14.18 3.29 -8.18
N VAL A 126 12.93 3.43 -7.72
CA VAL A 126 12.59 4.15 -6.48
C VAL A 126 13.35 3.56 -5.29
N LEU A 127 13.41 2.23 -5.15
CA LEU A 127 14.12 1.55 -4.07
C LEU A 127 15.60 1.98 -3.99
N ARG A 128 16.30 2.06 -5.14
CA ARG A 128 17.71 2.47 -5.17
C ARG A 128 17.93 3.90 -4.69
N GLU A 129 16.93 4.75 -4.86
CA GLU A 129 16.98 6.16 -4.45
C GLU A 129 16.64 6.34 -2.97
N VAL A 130 15.63 5.63 -2.47
CA VAL A 130 15.08 5.85 -1.12
C VAL A 130 15.64 4.89 -0.06
N CYS A 131 16.26 3.79 -0.49
CA CYS A 131 16.78 2.75 0.39
C CYS A 131 18.12 2.21 -0.15
N PRO A 132 19.19 3.05 -0.18
CA PRO A 132 20.52 2.59 -0.55
C PRO A 132 21.03 1.53 0.42
N SER A 133 21.88 0.62 -0.05
CA SER A 133 22.38 -0.49 0.76
C SER A 133 23.28 0.01 1.91
N PRO A 134 23.14 -0.52 3.15
CA PRO A 134 22.20 -1.56 3.58
C PRO A 134 20.79 -1.02 3.87
N CYS A 135 19.78 -1.81 3.48
CA CYS A 135 18.38 -1.42 3.43
C CYS A 135 17.50 -2.56 3.99
N ASN A 136 16.47 -2.23 4.78
CA ASN A 136 15.59 -3.23 5.42
C ASN A 136 14.28 -3.51 4.64
N MET A 137 14.09 -2.88 3.49
CA MET A 137 12.93 -3.17 2.62
C MET A 137 13.12 -4.51 1.91
N LYS A 138 12.07 -5.34 1.97
CA LYS A 138 12.06 -6.67 1.36
C LYS A 138 11.17 -6.66 0.12
N LEU A 139 11.58 -7.40 -0.91
CA LEU A 139 10.71 -7.68 -2.06
C LEU A 139 9.52 -8.51 -1.59
N THR A 140 8.30 -8.07 -1.91
CA THR A 140 7.05 -8.72 -1.50
C THR A 140 6.29 -9.35 -2.67
N ARG A 141 6.91 -9.42 -3.84
CA ARG A 141 6.38 -10.12 -5.02
C ARG A 141 7.09 -11.45 -5.20
N GLU A 142 6.35 -12.55 -5.06
CA GLU A 142 6.80 -13.88 -5.45
C GLU A 142 6.04 -14.23 -6.74
N LEU A 143 6.73 -14.03 -7.87
CA LEU A 143 6.23 -14.30 -9.21
C LEU A 143 6.33 -15.77 -9.57
#